data_AF-A0A6V2N9W9-F1
#
_entry.id   AF-A0A6V2N9W9-F1
#
_cell.length_a   1.000
_cell.length_b   1.000
_cell.length_c   1.000
_cell.angle_alpha   90.00
_cell.angle_beta   90.00
_cell.angle_gamma   90.00
#
_symmetry.space_group_name_H-M   'P 1'
#
loop_
_entity.id
_entity.type
_entity.pdbx_description
1 polymer ?
#
loop_
_entity_poly.entity_id
_entity_poly.type
_entity_poly.pdbx_seq_one_letter_code
_entity_poly.pdbx_strand_id
1 'polypeptide(L)'
;MAASVALLSDGFVTAPAVEEDEEAVPLSQSTQLLQRKKEMAAVQLELDKKKDEFLSRMRRCTEREEELAERQDAIKEQVRKFDKFLKENDAKRARALRKAGEEAKIREAREAERVALEAELLRQRAAQGEIEAALRNLERPEQFLARACEHSDYFEDIEAILRRHEVLEATHADLLARVKTSEEQTLQRREELHETRKRTQTEALVNASRIAAHQVIHIPLSTPQVAGRPKSWHRSLVRETQPSAHRFVKPRTPSERDPPDSSARRGSTS
;
A
#
# COMPACT_ATOMS: atom_id res chain seq x y z
N MET A 1 37.03 18.03 -53.03
CA MET A 1 37.97 19.13 -52.73
C MET A 1 39.38 18.57 -52.82
N ALA A 2 39.85 18.18 -54.00
CA ALA A 2 40.50 19.06 -54.99
C ALA A 2 41.71 19.79 -54.39
N ALA A 3 42.89 19.22 -54.59
CA ALA A 3 44.14 19.94 -54.83
C ALA A 3 45.23 18.94 -55.28
N SER A 4 45.20 18.62 -56.57
CA SER A 4 46.41 18.24 -57.31
C SER A 4 47.43 19.36 -57.17
N VAL A 5 48.64 19.05 -56.73
CA VAL A 5 49.85 19.80 -57.12
C VAL A 5 50.93 18.78 -57.36
N ALA A 6 50.98 18.35 -58.62
CA ALA A 6 52.18 17.81 -59.22
C ALA A 6 53.23 18.93 -59.26
N LEU A 7 54.36 18.72 -58.59
CA LEU A 7 55.60 19.44 -58.88
C LEU A 7 56.60 18.41 -59.38
N LEU A 8 56.37 17.98 -60.62
CA LEU A 8 57.46 17.71 -61.54
C LEU A 8 58.21 19.03 -61.71
N SER A 9 59.33 19.20 -61.02
CA SER A 9 60.39 20.07 -61.51
C SER A 9 61.49 19.16 -62.01
N ASP A 10 61.32 18.74 -63.26
CA ASP A 10 62.41 18.33 -64.14
C ASP A 10 63.51 19.38 -64.03
N GLY A 11 64.53 19.08 -63.23
CA GLY A 11 65.85 19.66 -63.38
C GLY A 11 66.52 19.00 -64.58
N PHE A 12 65.90 19.15 -65.75
CA PHE A 12 66.54 18.89 -67.03
C PHE A 12 67.81 19.73 -67.03
N VAL A 13 68.95 19.05 -66.96
CA VAL A 13 70.26 19.64 -67.22
C VAL A 13 70.19 20.15 -68.65
N THR A 14 69.88 21.43 -68.82
CA THR A 14 70.05 22.14 -70.08
C THR A 14 71.53 22.09 -70.39
N ALA A 15 71.90 21.14 -71.25
CA ALA A 15 73.21 21.11 -71.89
C ALA A 15 73.44 22.48 -72.53
N PRO A 16 74.61 23.12 -72.33
CA PRO A 16 74.90 24.37 -73.01
C PRO A 16 74.92 24.07 -74.52
N ALA A 17 74.09 24.80 -75.25
CA ALA A 17 74.12 24.84 -76.70
C ALA A 17 75.53 25.27 -77.12
N VAL A 18 76.17 24.39 -77.90
CA VAL A 18 77.44 24.63 -78.58
C VAL A 18 77.14 25.62 -79.70
N GLU A 19 77.43 26.90 -79.46
CA GLU A 19 77.64 27.87 -80.54
C GLU A 19 79.14 27.91 -80.83
N GLU A 20 79.51 27.34 -81.97
CA GLU A 20 80.84 27.41 -82.56
C GLU A 20 80.94 28.66 -83.45
N ASP A 21 82.12 29.28 -83.37
CA ASP A 21 82.79 30.13 -84.34
C ASP A 21 82.49 31.65 -84.38
N GLU A 22 83.25 32.40 -83.58
CA GLU A 22 83.95 33.59 -84.08
C GLU A 22 85.47 33.46 -83.81
N GLU A 23 86.26 33.76 -84.85
CA GLU A 23 87.67 33.46 -85.04
C GLU A 23 88.60 33.82 -83.85
N ALA A 24 89.17 32.79 -83.21
CA ALA A 24 90.28 32.95 -82.28
C ALA A 24 91.62 32.88 -83.03
N VAL A 25 92.33 34.01 -83.07
CA VAL A 25 93.79 34.10 -83.30
C VAL A 25 94.49 32.94 -82.56
N PRO A 26 95.51 32.26 -83.13
CA PRO A 26 96.12 31.11 -82.47
C PRO A 26 96.84 31.56 -81.19
N LEU A 27 96.09 31.55 -80.09
CA LEU A 27 96.60 31.80 -78.76
C LEU A 27 97.55 30.66 -78.41
N SER A 28 98.76 31.02 -77.97
CA SER A 28 99.79 30.10 -77.51
C SER A 28 99.20 29.04 -76.56
N GLN A 29 99.65 27.78 -76.66
CA GLN A 29 99.21 26.65 -75.82
C GLN A 29 99.12 27.00 -74.31
N SER A 30 99.99 27.89 -73.84
CA SER A 30 100.00 28.39 -72.46
C SER A 30 98.75 29.21 -72.09
N THR A 31 98.17 29.95 -73.04
CA THR A 31 97.01 30.82 -72.85
C THR A 31 95.70 30.03 -72.84
N GLN A 32 95.58 29.01 -73.69
CA GLN A 32 94.45 28.07 -73.66
C GLN A 32 94.42 27.27 -72.34
N LEU A 33 95.59 26.85 -71.84
CA LEU A 33 95.71 26.23 -70.52
C LEU A 33 95.28 27.17 -69.38
N LEU A 34 95.63 28.45 -69.46
CA LEU A 34 95.20 29.46 -68.48
C LEU A 34 93.68 29.66 -68.50
N GLN A 35 93.09 29.72 -69.68
CA GLN A 35 91.66 29.89 -69.87
C GLN A 35 90.88 28.68 -69.34
N ARG A 36 91.33 27.45 -69.65
CA ARG A 36 90.76 26.21 -69.09
C ARG A 36 90.92 26.13 -67.56
N LYS A 37 92.04 26.61 -67.00
CA LYS A 37 92.21 26.72 -65.53
C LYS A 37 91.23 27.73 -64.92
N LYS A 38 90.98 28.85 -65.58
CA LYS A 38 90.01 29.87 -65.13
C LYS A 38 88.58 29.36 -65.20
N GLU A 39 88.23 28.65 -66.27
CA GLU A 39 86.92 27.98 -66.43
C GLU A 39 86.71 26.90 -65.36
N MET A 40 87.71 26.04 -65.13
CA MET A 40 87.69 25.05 -64.04
C MET A 40 87.52 25.71 -62.67
N ALA A 41 88.21 26.82 -62.40
CA ALA A 41 88.07 27.57 -61.15
C ALA A 41 86.67 28.21 -61.01
N ALA A 42 86.09 28.71 -62.10
CA ALA A 42 84.73 29.25 -62.11
C ALA A 42 83.68 28.16 -61.84
N VAL A 43 83.81 27.00 -62.51
CA VAL A 43 82.96 25.83 -62.27
C VAL A 43 83.11 25.32 -60.84
N GLN A 44 84.33 25.29 -60.29
CA GLN A 44 84.57 24.89 -58.91
C GLN A 44 83.89 25.85 -57.92
N LEU A 45 83.98 27.16 -58.15
CA LEU A 45 83.33 28.17 -57.31
C LEU A 45 81.80 28.08 -57.38
N GLU A 46 81.25 27.80 -58.57
CA GLU A 46 79.81 27.56 -58.73
C GLU A 46 79.36 26.27 -58.03
N LEU A 47 80.14 25.19 -58.14
CA LEU A 47 79.90 23.93 -57.44
C LEU A 47 79.91 24.13 -55.93
N ASP A 48 80.88 24.88 -55.39
CA ASP A 48 80.98 25.15 -53.97
C ASP A 48 79.82 26.04 -53.49
N LYS A 49 79.40 27.04 -54.28
CA LYS A 49 78.18 27.81 -54.02
C LYS A 49 76.93 26.91 -53.98
N LYS A 50 76.80 25.96 -54.90
CA LYS A 50 75.67 25.00 -54.94
C LYS A 50 75.69 24.05 -53.75
N LYS A 51 76.88 23.60 -53.30
CA LYS A 51 77.03 22.81 -52.07
C LYS A 51 76.58 23.60 -50.85
N ASP A 52 76.97 24.87 -50.74
CA ASP A 52 76.57 25.72 -49.63
C ASP A 52 75.06 25.98 -49.61
N GLU A 53 74.45 26.25 -50.77
CA GLU A 53 72.99 26.37 -50.93
C GLU A 53 72.27 25.08 -50.51
N PHE A 54 72.78 23.93 -50.93
CA PHE A 54 72.23 22.62 -50.55
C PHE A 54 72.35 22.38 -49.04
N LEU A 55 73.53 22.61 -48.45
CA LEU A 55 73.74 22.46 -47.01
C LEU A 55 72.83 23.40 -46.21
N SER A 56 72.63 24.64 -46.67
CA SER A 56 71.71 25.57 -46.02
C SER A 56 70.25 25.11 -46.12
N ARG A 57 69.84 24.52 -47.24
CA ARG A 57 68.49 23.95 -47.39
C ARG A 57 68.31 22.72 -46.50
N MET A 58 69.31 21.84 -46.44
CA MET A 58 69.31 20.68 -45.57
C MET A 58 69.18 21.08 -44.10
N ARG A 59 69.97 22.05 -43.62
CA ARG A 59 69.85 22.58 -42.25
C ARG A 59 68.44 23.08 -41.93
N ARG A 60 67.82 23.84 -42.85
CA ARG A 60 66.45 24.33 -42.67
C ARG A 60 65.41 23.21 -42.66
N CYS A 61 65.63 22.14 -43.43
CA CYS A 61 64.76 20.96 -43.40
C CYS A 61 64.91 20.22 -42.07
N THR A 62 66.13 19.98 -41.60
CA THR A 62 66.37 19.30 -40.31
C THR A 62 65.79 20.09 -39.14
N GLU A 63 65.98 21.41 -39.10
CA GLU A 63 65.37 22.28 -38.07
C GLU A 63 63.84 22.18 -38.08
N ARG A 64 63.22 22.15 -39.27
CA ARG A 64 61.77 21.98 -39.39
C ARG A 64 61.29 20.60 -38.99
N GLU A 65 62.05 19.56 -39.30
CA GLU A 65 61.73 18.19 -38.89
C GLU A 65 61.79 18.06 -37.37
N GLU A 66 62.79 18.64 -36.72
CA GLU A 66 62.91 18.71 -35.26
C GLU A 66 61.74 19.48 -34.63
N GLU A 67 61.41 20.68 -35.13
CA GLU A 67 60.24 21.45 -34.65
C GLU A 67 58.92 20.68 -34.79
N LEU A 68 58.74 19.97 -35.92
CA LEU A 68 57.53 19.18 -36.15
C LEU A 68 57.47 17.97 -35.23
N ALA A 69 58.61 17.32 -34.95
CA ALA A 69 58.69 16.21 -34.00
C ALA A 69 58.33 16.68 -32.58
N GLU A 70 58.88 17.82 -32.13
CA GLU A 70 58.55 18.40 -30.83
C GLU A 70 57.07 18.76 -30.71
N ARG A 71 56.48 19.39 -31.74
CA ARG A 71 55.04 19.69 -31.76
C ARG A 71 54.20 18.42 -31.72
N GLN A 72 54.61 17.37 -32.44
CA GLN A 72 53.89 16.10 -32.43
C GLN A 72 53.93 15.46 -31.04
N ASP A 73 55.08 15.48 -30.37
CA ASP A 73 55.22 14.91 -29.04
C ASP A 73 54.46 15.71 -27.97
N ALA A 74 54.44 17.04 -28.07
CA ALA A 74 53.60 17.90 -27.24
C ALA A 74 52.10 17.56 -27.39
N ILE A 75 51.62 17.37 -28.63
CA ILE A 75 50.23 16.97 -28.88
C ILE A 75 49.95 15.58 -28.29
N LYS A 76 50.84 14.60 -28.50
CA LYS A 76 50.68 13.27 -27.90
C LYS A 76 50.61 13.34 -26.38
N GLU A 77 51.41 14.19 -25.74
CA GLU A 77 51.36 14.37 -24.29
C GLU A 77 50.04 15.01 -23.84
N GLN A 78 49.55 16.02 -24.56
CA GLN A 78 48.24 16.62 -24.28
C GLN A 78 47.11 15.61 -24.40
N VAL A 79 47.11 14.77 -25.44
CA VAL A 79 46.11 13.70 -25.61
C VAL A 79 46.13 12.75 -24.42
N ARG A 80 47.32 12.31 -23.98
CA ARG A 80 47.44 11.44 -22.79
C ARG A 80 46.90 12.12 -21.52
N LYS A 81 47.14 13.42 -21.34
CA LYS A 81 46.60 14.20 -20.22
C LYS A 81 45.08 14.31 -20.28
N PHE A 82 44.51 14.55 -21.46
CA PHE A 82 43.06 14.59 -21.67
C PHE A 82 42.40 13.23 -21.42
N ASP A 83 42.97 12.14 -21.94
CA ASP A 83 42.46 10.79 -21.69
C ASP A 83 42.44 10.44 -20.20
N LYS A 84 43.52 10.82 -19.48
CA LYS A 84 43.59 10.66 -18.03
C LYS A 84 42.52 11.50 -17.33
N PHE A 85 42.37 12.77 -17.72
CA PHE A 85 41.36 13.67 -17.17
C PHE A 85 39.94 13.14 -17.37
N LEU A 86 39.60 12.63 -18.56
CA LEU A 86 38.29 12.05 -18.86
C LEU A 86 38.02 10.84 -17.97
N LYS A 87 38.95 9.88 -17.88
CA LYS A 87 38.82 8.69 -17.03
C LYS A 87 38.63 9.06 -15.55
N GLU A 88 39.39 10.04 -15.06
CA GLU A 88 39.26 10.50 -13.68
C GLU A 88 37.93 11.23 -13.44
N ASN A 89 37.47 12.04 -14.39
CA ASN A 89 36.19 12.74 -14.29
C ASN A 89 35.01 11.77 -14.31
N ASP A 90 35.02 10.80 -15.23
CA ASP A 90 34.02 9.75 -15.30
C ASP A 90 34.00 8.90 -14.02
N ALA A 91 35.17 8.57 -13.47
CA ALA A 91 35.27 7.89 -12.20
C ALA A 91 34.69 8.73 -11.04
N LYS A 92 34.94 10.05 -11.01
CA LYS A 92 34.35 10.96 -10.01
C LYS A 92 32.83 11.04 -10.16
N ARG A 93 32.33 11.18 -11.39
CA ARG A 93 30.90 11.23 -11.70
C ARG A 93 30.21 9.93 -11.31
N ALA A 94 30.79 8.79 -11.66
CA ALA A 94 30.26 7.48 -11.29
C ALA A 94 30.21 7.29 -9.77
N ARG A 95 31.25 7.69 -9.04
CA ARG A 95 31.25 7.65 -7.56
C ARG A 95 30.19 8.56 -6.96
N ALA A 96 30.07 9.79 -7.46
CA ALA A 96 29.07 10.75 -6.99
C ALA A 96 27.64 10.24 -7.22
N LEU A 97 27.36 9.68 -8.41
CA LEU A 97 26.05 9.10 -8.73
C LEU A 97 25.73 7.88 -7.87
N ARG A 98 26.71 6.99 -7.65
CA ARG A 98 26.52 5.83 -6.75
C ARG A 98 26.20 6.29 -5.33
N LYS A 99 27.00 7.22 -4.79
CA LYS A 99 26.78 7.76 -3.44
C LYS A 99 25.43 8.46 -3.31
N ALA A 100 25.04 9.28 -4.29
CA ALA A 100 23.74 9.93 -4.30
C ALA A 100 22.58 8.90 -4.35
N GLY A 101 22.74 7.82 -5.13
CA GLY A 101 21.76 6.74 -5.20
C GLY A 101 21.65 5.94 -3.90
N GLU A 102 22.78 5.64 -3.26
CA GLU A 102 22.80 4.99 -1.94
C GLU A 102 22.16 5.86 -0.85
N GLU A 103 22.51 7.15 -0.80
CA GLU A 103 21.91 8.10 0.13
C GLU A 103 20.41 8.28 -0.09
N ALA A 104 19.95 8.28 -1.35
CA ALA A 104 18.53 8.33 -1.67
C ALA A 104 17.78 7.10 -1.16
N LYS A 105 18.33 5.89 -1.36
CA LYS A 105 17.74 4.64 -0.83
C LYS A 105 17.70 4.62 0.69
N ILE A 106 18.78 5.07 1.35
CA ILE A 106 18.82 5.17 2.82
C ILE A 106 17.74 6.15 3.31
N ARG A 107 17.60 7.29 2.64
CA ARG A 107 16.58 8.30 2.98
C ARG A 107 15.17 7.73 2.83
N GLU A 108 14.90 7.04 1.73
CA GLU A 108 13.60 6.40 1.47
C GLU A 108 13.26 5.34 2.52
N ALA A 109 14.22 4.47 2.87
CA ALA A 109 14.04 3.47 3.91
C ALA A 109 13.74 4.10 5.28
N ARG A 110 14.50 5.13 5.67
CA ARG A 110 14.27 5.86 6.93
C ARG A 110 12.93 6.61 6.94
N GLU A 111 12.52 7.15 5.81
CA GLU A 111 11.24 7.84 5.69
C GLU A 111 10.07 6.87 5.81
N ALA A 112 10.16 5.69 5.19
CA ALA A 112 9.17 4.63 5.36
C ALA A 112 9.07 4.16 6.82
N GLU A 113 10.22 3.99 7.49
CA GLU A 113 10.27 3.65 8.93
C GLU A 113 9.65 4.76 9.79
N ARG A 114 9.97 6.04 9.51
CA ARG A 114 9.38 7.19 10.20
C ARG A 114 7.85 7.18 10.10
N VAL A 115 7.32 7.00 8.89
CA VAL A 115 5.87 6.96 8.66
C VAL A 115 5.22 5.78 9.41
N ALA A 116 5.85 4.61 9.41
CA ALA A 116 5.35 3.44 10.14
C ALA A 116 5.32 3.69 11.66
N LEU A 117 6.38 4.29 12.22
CA LEU A 117 6.46 4.64 13.64
C LEU A 117 5.44 5.73 14.02
N GLU A 118 5.21 6.71 13.15
CA GLU A 118 4.19 7.75 13.37
C GLU A 118 2.77 7.18 13.40
N ALA A 119 2.47 6.22 12.51
CA ALA A 119 1.19 5.53 12.51
C ALA A 119 0.99 4.70 13.80
N GLU A 120 2.02 3.98 14.23
CA GLU A 120 2.00 3.20 15.47
C GLU A 120 1.84 4.09 16.71
N LEU A 121 2.55 5.22 16.75
CA LEU A 121 2.40 6.21 17.83
C LEU A 121 0.98 6.75 17.91
N LEU A 122 0.36 7.04 16.76
CA LEU A 122 -1.02 7.53 16.72
C LEU A 122 -2.02 6.47 17.19
N ARG A 123 -1.80 5.19 16.82
CA ARG A 123 -2.59 4.05 17.30
C ARG A 123 -2.49 3.90 18.82
N GLN A 124 -1.27 3.97 19.36
CA GLN A 124 -1.03 3.88 20.80
C GLN A 124 -1.68 5.04 21.58
N ARG A 125 -1.60 6.27 21.05
CA ARG A 125 -2.26 7.43 21.64
C ARG A 125 -3.79 7.30 21.64
N ALA A 126 -4.37 6.76 20.57
CA ALA A 126 -5.80 6.50 20.51
C ALA A 126 -6.20 5.46 21.58
N ALA A 127 -5.49 4.34 21.67
CA ALA A 127 -5.73 3.32 22.68
C ALA A 127 -5.56 3.85 24.11
N GLN A 128 -4.53 4.67 24.36
CA GLN A 128 -4.36 5.35 25.64
C GLN A 128 -5.56 6.26 25.95
N GLY A 129 -6.02 7.05 24.98
CA GLY A 129 -7.19 7.91 25.15
C GLY A 129 -8.48 7.13 25.46
N GLU A 130 -8.67 5.96 24.85
CA GLU A 130 -9.79 5.05 25.16
C GLU A 130 -9.73 4.52 26.59
N ILE A 131 -8.55 4.07 27.03
CA ILE A 131 -8.34 3.59 28.41
C ILE A 131 -8.57 4.72 29.41
N GLU A 132 -8.04 5.92 29.15
CA GLU A 132 -8.26 7.08 30.01
C GLU A 132 -9.73 7.48 30.08
N ALA A 133 -10.47 7.39 28.96
CA ALA A 133 -11.91 7.63 28.95
C ALA A 133 -12.67 6.57 29.75
N ALA A 134 -12.27 5.30 29.64
CA ALA A 134 -12.85 4.22 30.44
C ALA A 134 -12.59 4.43 31.93
N LEU A 135 -11.37 4.82 32.33
CA LEU A 135 -11.04 5.16 33.71
C LEU A 135 -11.90 6.30 34.24
N ARG A 136 -12.05 7.40 33.48
CA ARG A 136 -12.92 8.52 33.86
C ARG A 136 -14.38 8.10 34.05
N ASN A 137 -14.87 7.16 33.24
CA ASN A 137 -16.22 6.64 33.39
C ASN A 137 -16.41 5.80 34.66
N LEU A 138 -15.34 5.18 35.16
CA LEU A 138 -15.35 4.36 36.39
C LEU A 138 -15.18 5.20 37.67
N GLU A 139 -14.67 6.43 37.59
CA GLU A 139 -14.47 7.31 38.77
C GLU A 139 -15.77 7.55 39.54
N ARG A 140 -16.89 7.83 38.86
CA ARG A 140 -18.17 8.12 39.54
C ARG A 140 -18.76 6.87 40.22
N PRO A 141 -18.87 5.70 39.56
CA PRO A 141 -19.23 4.46 40.22
C PRO A 141 -18.33 4.10 41.40
N GLU A 142 -17.01 4.26 41.26
CA GLU A 142 -16.05 4.01 42.34
C GLU A 142 -16.33 4.90 43.56
N GLN A 143 -16.47 6.23 43.34
CA GLN A 143 -16.83 7.17 44.41
C GLN A 143 -18.17 6.85 45.06
N PHE A 144 -19.15 6.41 44.27
CA PHE A 144 -20.45 6.00 44.79
C PHE A 144 -20.33 4.77 45.71
N LEU A 145 -19.60 3.74 45.27
CA LEU A 145 -19.40 2.53 46.07
C LEU A 145 -18.56 2.81 47.32
N ALA A 146 -17.53 3.65 47.23
CA ALA A 146 -16.76 4.11 48.39
C ALA A 146 -17.68 4.77 49.44
N ARG A 147 -18.55 5.69 49.01
CA ARG A 147 -19.56 6.29 49.91
C ARG A 147 -20.54 5.27 50.47
N ALA A 148 -20.94 4.27 49.69
CA ALA A 148 -21.83 3.21 50.17
C ALA A 148 -21.16 2.41 51.32
N CYS A 149 -19.86 2.10 51.21
CA CYS A 149 -19.09 1.50 52.30
C CYS A 149 -19.04 2.42 53.54
N GLU A 150 -18.79 3.72 53.36
CA GLU A 150 -18.74 4.67 54.49
C GLU A 150 -20.06 4.75 55.28
N HIS A 151 -21.20 4.55 54.63
CA HIS A 151 -22.52 4.68 55.26
C HIS A 151 -23.15 3.35 55.69
N SER A 152 -22.51 2.21 55.39
CA SER A 152 -23.06 0.88 55.64
C SER A 152 -22.09 0.02 56.43
N ASP A 153 -22.45 -0.32 57.67
CA ASP A 153 -21.68 -1.23 58.54
C ASP A 153 -21.61 -2.68 58.01
N TYR A 154 -22.40 -3.02 56.98
CA TYR A 154 -22.46 -4.37 56.41
C TYR A 154 -21.33 -4.71 55.43
N PHE A 155 -20.60 -3.72 54.93
CA PHE A 155 -19.59 -3.92 53.89
C PHE A 155 -18.28 -3.25 54.30
N GLU A 156 -17.22 -4.06 54.42
CA GLU A 156 -15.89 -3.59 54.83
C GLU A 156 -15.17 -2.84 53.71
N ASP A 157 -15.32 -3.29 52.46
CA ASP A 157 -14.71 -2.71 51.28
C ASP A 157 -15.63 -2.79 50.05
N ILE A 158 -15.25 -2.08 48.98
CA ILE A 158 -15.95 -2.08 47.70
C ILE A 158 -16.01 -3.52 47.14
N GLU A 159 -14.94 -4.30 47.32
CA GLU A 159 -14.86 -5.66 46.82
C GLU A 159 -15.91 -6.58 47.46
N ALA A 160 -16.23 -6.41 48.75
CA ALA A 160 -17.29 -7.14 49.43
C ALA A 160 -18.68 -6.83 48.84
N ILE A 161 -18.93 -5.57 48.45
CA ILE A 161 -20.17 -5.19 47.76
C ILE A 161 -20.24 -5.91 46.40
N LEU A 162 -19.15 -5.88 45.63
CA LEU A 162 -19.09 -6.50 44.30
C LEU A 162 -19.29 -8.02 44.38
N ARG A 163 -18.58 -8.72 45.27
CA ARG A 163 -18.76 -10.17 45.48
C ARG A 163 -20.19 -10.52 45.88
N ARG A 164 -20.81 -9.73 46.76
CA ARG A 164 -22.21 -9.95 47.15
C ARG A 164 -23.16 -9.74 45.97
N HIS A 165 -22.92 -8.70 45.17
CA HIS A 165 -23.69 -8.42 43.96
C HIS A 165 -23.58 -9.60 42.97
N GLU A 166 -22.39 -10.11 42.72
CA GLU A 166 -22.16 -11.28 41.84
C GLU A 166 -22.98 -12.51 42.29
N VAL A 167 -22.96 -12.83 43.59
CA VAL A 167 -23.76 -13.94 44.13
C VAL A 167 -25.26 -13.68 43.96
N LEU A 168 -25.72 -12.44 44.17
CA LEU A 168 -27.13 -12.08 43.99
C LEU A 168 -27.55 -12.14 42.52
N GLU A 169 -26.70 -11.69 41.60
CA GLU A 169 -26.97 -11.80 40.16
C GLU A 169 -27.01 -13.25 39.71
N ALA A 170 -26.05 -14.08 40.14
CA ALA A 170 -26.03 -15.50 39.81
C ALA A 170 -27.29 -16.21 40.32
N THR A 171 -27.65 -16.00 41.59
CA THR A 171 -28.86 -16.59 42.17
C THR A 171 -30.13 -16.06 41.50
N HIS A 172 -30.18 -14.79 41.13
CA HIS A 172 -31.29 -14.22 40.38
C HIS A 172 -31.42 -14.85 38.99
N ALA A 173 -30.31 -15.03 38.27
CA ALA A 173 -30.27 -15.69 36.97
C ALA A 173 -30.75 -17.15 37.06
N ASP A 174 -30.31 -17.89 38.07
CA ASP A 174 -30.75 -19.27 38.34
C ASP A 174 -32.25 -19.34 38.64
N LEU A 175 -32.76 -18.41 39.44
CA LEU A 175 -34.19 -18.33 39.74
C LEU A 175 -35.00 -18.02 38.48
N LEU A 176 -34.55 -17.09 37.64
CA LEU A 176 -35.21 -16.80 36.35
C LEU A 176 -35.19 -18.01 35.42
N ALA A 177 -34.08 -18.73 35.34
CA ALA A 177 -33.99 -19.96 34.55
C ALA A 177 -34.97 -21.03 35.06
N ARG A 178 -35.02 -21.23 36.38
CA ARG A 178 -35.96 -22.18 37.01
C ARG A 178 -37.42 -21.81 36.76
N VAL A 179 -37.77 -20.53 36.83
CA VAL A 179 -39.12 -20.05 36.52
C VAL A 179 -39.45 -20.36 35.06
N LYS A 180 -38.58 -20.04 34.11
CA LYS A 180 -38.78 -20.34 32.69
C LYS A 180 -39.00 -21.83 32.44
N THR A 181 -38.13 -22.69 32.99
CA THR A 181 -38.28 -24.15 32.86
C THR A 181 -39.59 -24.64 33.49
N SER A 182 -39.99 -24.10 34.64
CA SER A 182 -41.27 -24.45 35.26
C SER A 182 -42.47 -24.03 34.41
N GLU A 183 -42.40 -22.87 33.76
CA GLU A 183 -43.43 -22.40 32.83
C GLU A 183 -43.52 -23.31 31.60
N GLU A 184 -42.39 -23.67 30.99
CA GLU A 184 -42.31 -24.62 29.87
C GLU A 184 -42.90 -25.99 30.24
N GLN A 185 -42.51 -26.53 31.40
CA GLN A 185 -43.06 -27.80 31.90
C GLN A 185 -44.57 -27.73 32.16
N THR A 186 -45.07 -26.58 32.61
CA THR A 186 -46.50 -26.38 32.83
C THR A 186 -47.26 -26.35 31.50
N LEU A 187 -46.70 -25.72 30.47
CA LEU A 187 -47.26 -25.71 29.12
C LEU A 187 -47.27 -27.13 28.53
N GLN A 188 -46.16 -27.87 28.63
CA GLN A 188 -46.08 -29.27 28.18
C GLN A 188 -47.12 -30.15 28.88
N ARG A 189 -47.22 -30.09 30.21
CA ARG A 189 -48.24 -30.84 30.96
C ARG A 189 -49.67 -30.46 30.55
N ARG A 190 -49.93 -29.19 30.22
CA ARG A 190 -51.25 -28.75 29.73
C ARG A 190 -51.56 -29.34 28.35
N GLU A 191 -50.57 -29.40 27.46
CA GLU A 191 -50.72 -30.06 26.15
C GLU A 191 -50.94 -31.56 26.30
N GLU A 192 -50.17 -32.24 27.14
CA GLU A 192 -50.34 -33.68 27.44
C GLU A 192 -51.74 -33.98 28.02
N LEU A 193 -52.21 -33.16 28.96
CA LEU A 193 -53.57 -33.27 29.51
C LEU A 193 -54.64 -33.05 28.44
N HIS A 194 -54.42 -32.13 27.52
CA HIS A 194 -55.34 -31.87 26.42
C HIS A 194 -55.40 -33.05 25.43
N GLU A 195 -54.25 -33.63 25.06
CA GLU A 195 -54.20 -34.78 24.16
C GLU A 195 -54.77 -36.04 24.79
N THR A 196 -54.47 -36.32 26.06
CA THR A 196 -55.09 -37.44 26.79
C THR A 196 -56.60 -37.27 26.94
N ARG A 197 -57.09 -36.04 27.17
CA ARG A 197 -58.53 -35.73 27.20
C ARG A 197 -59.20 -35.96 25.84
N LYS A 198 -58.59 -35.52 24.74
CA LYS A 198 -59.08 -35.81 23.38
C LYS A 198 -59.10 -37.30 23.10
N ARG A 199 -58.05 -38.03 23.47
CA ARG A 199 -57.95 -39.49 23.26
C ARG A 199 -59.07 -40.22 24.00
N THR A 200 -59.24 -39.95 25.29
CA THR A 200 -60.30 -40.57 26.11
C THR A 200 -61.70 -40.18 25.63
N GLN A 201 -61.93 -38.95 25.18
CA GLN A 201 -63.20 -38.56 24.57
C GLN A 201 -63.46 -39.34 23.28
N THR A 202 -62.44 -39.51 22.44
CA THR A 202 -62.55 -40.30 21.20
C THR A 202 -62.82 -41.77 21.51
N GLU A 203 -62.09 -42.37 22.46
CA GLU A 203 -62.32 -43.73 22.95
C GLU A 203 -63.74 -43.90 23.50
N ALA A 204 -64.25 -42.92 24.26
CA ALA A 204 -65.62 -42.93 24.77
C ALA A 204 -66.65 -42.90 23.65
N LEU A 205 -66.44 -42.09 22.61
CA LEU A 205 -67.31 -42.05 21.42
C LEU A 205 -67.27 -43.38 20.65
N VAL A 206 -66.09 -43.99 20.48
CA VAL A 206 -65.94 -45.31 19.84
C VAL A 206 -66.67 -46.38 20.66
N ASN A 207 -66.47 -46.41 21.97
CA ASN A 207 -67.16 -47.36 22.87
C ASN A 207 -68.68 -47.15 22.85
N ALA A 208 -69.16 -45.90 22.88
CA ALA A 208 -70.58 -45.58 22.74
C ALA A 208 -71.13 -46.09 21.40
N SER A 209 -70.37 -45.91 20.31
CA SER A 209 -70.74 -46.43 18.98
C SER A 209 -70.80 -47.97 18.97
N ARG A 210 -69.84 -48.65 19.63
CA ARG A 210 -69.85 -50.11 19.79
C ARG A 210 -71.05 -50.60 20.61
N ILE A 211 -71.35 -49.92 21.72
CA ILE A 211 -72.53 -50.23 22.56
C ILE A 211 -73.81 -50.07 21.73
N ALA A 212 -73.95 -48.97 20.98
CA ALA A 212 -75.08 -48.75 20.10
C ALA A 212 -75.20 -49.88 19.04
N ALA A 213 -74.10 -50.31 18.44
CA ALA A 213 -74.10 -51.44 17.49
C ALA A 213 -74.56 -52.76 18.15
N HIS A 214 -74.11 -53.05 19.38
CA HIS A 214 -74.58 -54.23 20.12
C HIS A 214 -76.05 -54.12 20.54
N GLN A 215 -76.55 -52.92 20.84
CA GLN A 215 -77.97 -52.68 21.17
C GLN A 215 -78.87 -52.82 19.93
N VAL A 216 -78.42 -52.42 18.73
CA VAL A 216 -79.16 -52.60 17.48
C VAL A 216 -79.36 -54.08 17.13
N ILE A 217 -78.41 -54.96 17.49
CA ILE A 217 -78.54 -56.42 17.30
C ILE A 217 -79.58 -57.03 18.28
N HIS A 218 -79.95 -56.34 19.36
CA HIS A 218 -80.79 -56.89 20.43
C HIS A 218 -82.21 -56.27 20.52
N ILE A 219 -82.71 -55.63 19.45
CA ILE A 219 -84.11 -55.14 19.38
C ILE A 219 -84.96 -56.06 18.49
N PRO A 220 -85.78 -56.97 19.03
CA PRO A 220 -87.01 -57.39 18.37
C PRO A 220 -88.08 -56.31 18.53
N LEU A 221 -88.87 -56.10 17.47
CA LEU A 221 -89.98 -55.15 17.42
C LEU A 221 -90.97 -55.31 18.59
N SER A 222 -91.19 -54.23 19.34
CA SER A 222 -92.49 -53.91 19.94
C SER A 222 -92.52 -52.49 20.51
N THR A 223 -93.14 -51.57 19.79
CA THR A 223 -94.05 -50.58 20.40
C THR A 223 -95.37 -51.29 20.77
N PRO A 224 -96.20 -50.84 21.73
CA PRO A 224 -96.42 -49.43 22.09
C PRO A 224 -96.82 -49.10 23.56
N GLN A 225 -97.00 -47.79 23.81
CA GLN A 225 -98.03 -47.12 24.64
C GLN A 225 -98.06 -47.24 26.20
N VAL A 226 -97.97 -46.05 26.86
CA VAL A 226 -98.92 -45.45 27.83
C VAL A 226 -98.27 -44.81 29.08
N ALA A 227 -98.47 -43.49 29.16
CA ALA A 227 -98.77 -42.59 30.29
C ALA A 227 -97.96 -42.56 31.60
N GLY A 228 -97.66 -41.32 32.02
CA GLY A 228 -97.37 -40.98 33.42
C GLY A 228 -96.63 -39.65 33.60
N ARG A 229 -97.32 -38.51 33.44
CA ARG A 229 -96.90 -37.21 34.03
C ARG A 229 -97.31 -37.21 35.51
N PRO A 230 -96.63 -36.48 36.43
CA PRO A 230 -96.91 -35.04 36.60
C PRO A 230 -95.69 -34.18 37.06
N LYS A 231 -95.60 -32.91 36.60
CA LYS A 231 -95.75 -31.63 37.37
C LYS A 231 -94.64 -31.40 38.43
N SER A 232 -93.96 -30.26 38.61
CA SER A 232 -93.95 -28.91 38.01
C SER A 232 -93.05 -27.96 38.85
N TRP A 233 -92.48 -26.91 38.24
CA TRP A 233 -91.85 -25.66 38.81
C TRP A 233 -90.54 -25.85 39.62
N HIS A 234 -89.42 -25.14 39.39
CA HIS A 234 -89.27 -23.69 39.23
C HIS A 234 -88.10 -23.29 38.30
N ARG A 235 -88.37 -22.22 37.55
CA ARG A 235 -87.42 -21.34 36.86
C ARG A 235 -86.72 -20.46 37.90
N SER A 236 -85.39 -20.56 38.00
CA SER A 236 -84.56 -19.62 38.77
C SER A 236 -83.29 -19.26 37.98
N LEU A 237 -83.28 -17.99 37.56
CA LEU A 237 -82.18 -17.07 37.33
C LEU A 237 -80.77 -17.61 36.98
N VAL A 238 -80.40 -17.25 35.75
CA VAL A 238 -79.12 -16.63 35.36
C VAL A 238 -78.32 -16.08 36.56
N ARG A 239 -77.12 -16.62 36.75
CA ARG A 239 -75.97 -15.83 37.22
C ARG A 239 -74.84 -16.02 36.21
N GLU A 240 -74.71 -15.03 35.34
CA GLU A 240 -73.45 -14.65 34.74
C GLU A 240 -72.40 -14.47 35.85
N THR A 241 -71.42 -15.36 35.88
CA THR A 241 -70.12 -15.04 36.47
C THR A 241 -69.26 -14.45 35.36
N GLN A 242 -69.11 -13.13 35.43
CA GLN A 242 -68.20 -12.35 34.61
C GLN A 242 -66.78 -12.94 34.61
N PRO A 243 -66.07 -12.97 33.49
CA PRO A 243 -64.62 -13.06 33.50
C PRO A 243 -64.06 -11.71 33.96
N SER A 244 -63.43 -11.69 35.14
CA SER A 244 -62.74 -10.52 35.67
C SER A 244 -61.56 -10.16 34.76
N ALA A 245 -61.72 -9.05 34.03
CA ALA A 245 -60.68 -8.44 33.21
C ALA A 245 -59.64 -7.78 34.11
N HIS A 246 -58.64 -8.54 34.56
CA HIS A 246 -57.39 -7.96 35.02
C HIS A 246 -56.50 -7.64 33.82
N ARG A 247 -56.17 -6.34 33.73
CA ARG A 247 -55.27 -5.70 32.77
C ARG A 247 -54.06 -6.57 32.43
N PHE A 248 -54.07 -7.14 31.24
CA PHE A 248 -52.85 -7.52 30.54
C PHE A 248 -52.19 -6.24 30.02
N VAL A 249 -51.15 -5.78 30.72
CA VAL A 249 -50.25 -4.74 30.23
C VAL A 249 -49.37 -5.41 29.17
N LYS A 250 -49.58 -5.05 27.90
CA LYS A 250 -48.67 -5.46 26.81
C LYS A 250 -47.25 -4.96 27.11
N PRO A 251 -46.20 -5.77 26.97
CA PRO A 251 -44.84 -5.24 26.87
C PRO A 251 -44.73 -4.39 25.60
N ARG A 252 -44.22 -3.16 25.73
CA ARG A 252 -43.86 -2.31 24.60
C ARG A 252 -42.65 -2.95 23.90
N THR A 253 -42.84 -3.40 22.66
CA THR A 253 -41.74 -3.71 21.74
C THR A 253 -41.10 -2.40 21.27
N PRO A 254 -39.76 -2.26 21.28
CA PRO A 254 -39.09 -1.10 20.71
C PRO A 254 -38.84 -1.34 19.21
N SER A 255 -39.84 -1.10 18.37
CA SER A 255 -39.60 -0.83 16.95
C SER A 255 -40.79 -0.13 16.32
N GLU A 256 -40.49 1.01 15.68
CA GLU A 256 -41.27 1.76 14.69
C GLU A 256 -42.32 2.77 15.22
N ARG A 257 -42.28 4.09 14.94
CA ARG A 257 -41.43 5.02 14.14
C ARG A 257 -41.58 6.42 14.80
N ASP A 258 -40.70 7.40 14.64
CA ASP A 258 -40.65 8.32 13.48
C ASP A 258 -39.50 9.36 13.62
N PRO A 259 -39.07 10.00 12.50
CA PRO A 259 -37.81 10.74 12.34
C PRO A 259 -37.76 12.12 13.04
N PRO A 260 -36.57 12.73 13.17
CA PRO A 260 -36.41 14.02 13.85
C PRO A 260 -37.04 15.17 13.05
N ASP A 261 -37.91 15.93 13.74
CA ASP A 261 -38.42 17.21 13.28
C ASP A 261 -37.26 18.19 13.09
N SER A 262 -37.12 18.63 11.85
CA SER A 262 -36.13 19.55 11.36
C SER A 262 -36.84 20.85 11.03
N SER A 263 -37.03 21.74 12.00
CA SER A 263 -37.13 23.17 11.69
C SER A 263 -36.93 24.09 12.90
N ALA A 264 -35.97 25.00 12.74
CA ALA A 264 -36.01 26.39 13.18
C ALA A 264 -35.94 26.72 14.69
N ARG A 265 -34.71 27.01 15.15
CA ARG A 265 -34.44 28.31 15.77
C ARG A 265 -33.09 28.87 15.34
N ARG A 266 -33.15 29.73 14.33
CA ARG A 266 -32.19 30.81 14.10
C ARG A 266 -32.34 31.84 15.23
N GLY A 267 -31.23 32.45 15.64
CA GLY A 267 -31.22 33.89 15.92
C GLY A 267 -30.54 34.36 17.21
N SER A 268 -29.43 35.07 17.00
CA SER A 268 -28.93 36.26 17.72
C SER A 268 -28.15 36.00 19.02
N THR A 269 -26.81 36.06 18.98
CA THR A 269 -25.97 37.26 19.19
C THR A 269 -26.18 37.95 20.55
N SER A 270 -25.19 37.78 21.42
CA SER A 270 -24.43 38.86 22.08
C SER A 270 -23.12 38.29 22.62
#